data_AF-A0A2N8MS21-F1
#
_entry.id   AF-A0A2N8MS21-F1
#
_cell.length_a   1.000
_cell.length_b   1.000
_cell.length_c   1.000
_cell.angle_alpha   90.00
_cell.angle_beta   90.00
_cell.angle_gamma   90.00
#
_symmetry.space_group_name_H-M   'P 1'
#
loop_
_entity.id
_entity.type
_entity.pdbx_description
1 polymer ?
#
loop_
_entity_poly.entity_id
_entity_poly.type
_entity_poly.pdbx_seq_one_letter_code
_entity_poly.pdbx_strand_id
1 'polypeptide(L)' 'MSDPEELARTLRATARTAATGALREGLEEIETRHGQHIADEVAGLLDVDGVFAGLRDTENRRRGSNDDVPWEFKTEPST' A
#
# COMPACT_ATOMS: atom_id res chain seq x y z
N MET A 1 7.03 -20.11 -14.85
CA MET A 1 6.10 -18.99 -15.08
C MET A 1 5.54 -18.65 -13.72
N SER A 2 5.78 -17.43 -13.23
CA SER A 2 5.18 -16.98 -11.97
C SER A 2 3.68 -16.82 -12.17
N ASP A 3 2.91 -17.34 -11.23
CA ASP A 3 1.46 -17.23 -11.25
C ASP A 3 1.04 -15.76 -10.99
N PRO A 4 -0.02 -15.23 -11.63
CA PRO A 4 -0.48 -13.87 -11.40
C PRO A 4 -0.74 -13.53 -9.92
N GLU A 5 -1.18 -14.50 -9.11
CA GLU A 5 -1.38 -14.30 -7.68
C GLU A 5 -0.05 -14.11 -6.94
N GLU A 6 1.00 -14.83 -7.34
CA GLU A 6 2.37 -14.70 -6.82
C GLU A 6 2.95 -13.31 -7.14
N LEU A 7 2.73 -12.83 -8.37
CA LEU A 7 3.12 -11.48 -8.79
C LEU A 7 2.35 -10.41 -8.03
N ALA A 8 1.03 -10.57 -7.84
CA ALA A 8 0.22 -9.64 -7.06
C ALA A 8 0.64 -9.61 -5.58
N ARG A 9 0.97 -10.76 -4.99
CA ARG A 9 1.48 -10.84 -3.61
C ARG A 9 2.82 -10.11 -3.49
N THR A 10 3.73 -10.35 -4.43
CA THR A 10 5.03 -9.68 -4.48
C THR A 10 4.86 -8.16 -4.60
N LEU A 11 4.01 -7.70 -5.52
CA LEU A 11 3.75 -6.28 -5.72
C LEU A 11 3.16 -5.62 -4.46
N ARG A 12 2.22 -6.29 -3.78
CA ARG A 12 1.67 -5.80 -2.50
C ARG A 12 2.74 -5.68 -1.43
N ALA A 13 3.63 -6.67 -1.30
CA ALA A 13 4.73 -6.63 -0.34
C ALA A 13 5.71 -5.48 -0.63
N THR A 14 6.03 -5.26 -1.91
CA THR A 14 6.84 -4.13 -2.35
C THR A 14 6.16 -2.80 -2.06
N ALA A 15 4.88 -2.66 -2.42
CA ALA A 15 4.10 -1.45 -2.18
C ALA A 15 3.97 -1.13 -0.68
N ARG A 16 3.80 -2.16 0.16
CA ARG A 16 3.80 -2.01 1.62
C ARG A 16 5.12 -1.49 2.14
N THR A 17 6.23 -2.04 1.67
CA THR A 17 7.57 -1.60 2.06
C THR A 17 7.80 -0.15 1.63
N ALA A 18 7.45 0.21 0.39
CA ALA A 18 7.58 1.56 -0.12
C ALA A 18 6.72 2.57 0.65
N ALA A 19 5.45 2.25 0.91
CA ALA A 19 4.56 3.10 1.68
C ALA A 19 5.04 3.29 3.14
N THR A 20 5.62 2.24 3.75
CA THR A 20 6.23 2.35 5.09
C THR A 20 7.45 3.27 5.07
N GLY A 21 8.30 3.17 4.05
CA GLY A 21 9.45 4.05 3.86
C GLY A 21 9.04 5.51 3.70
N ALA A 22 8.09 5.78 2.80
CA ALA A 22 7.58 7.12 2.55
C ALA A 22 6.93 7.75 3.80
N LEU A 23 6.19 6.96 4.59
CA LEU A 23 5.60 7.45 5.83
C LEU A 23 6.67 7.84 6.85
N ARG A 24 7.72 7.01 6.99
CA ARG A 24 8.85 7.30 7.88
C ARG A 24 9.58 8.56 7.45
N GLU A 25 9.99 8.63 6.19
CA GLU A 25 10.72 9.78 5.65
C GLU A 25 9.91 11.08 5.81
N GLY A 26 8.61 11.04 5.55
CA GLY A 26 7.74 12.19 5.73
C GLY A 26 7.65 12.66 7.20
N LEU A 27 7.57 11.73 8.15
CA LEU A 27 7.56 12.07 9.58
C LEU A 27 8.93 12.60 10.05
N GLU A 28 10.04 12.03 9.58
CA GLU A 28 11.39 12.51 9.87
C GLU A 28 11.63 13.93 9.31
N GLU A 29 11.12 14.23 8.12
CA GLU A 29 11.17 15.57 7.53
C GLU A 29 10.36 16.58 8.35
N ILE A 30 9.18 16.19 8.83
CA ILE A 30 8.34 17.01 9.71
C ILE A 30 9.04 17.25 11.04
N GLU A 31 9.60 16.21 11.65
CA GLU A 31 10.39 16.33 12.89
C GLU A 31 11.55 17.30 12.71
N THR A 32 12.30 17.18 11.61
CA THR A 32 13.45 18.04 11.32
C THR A 32 13.06 19.51 11.19
N ARG A 33 11.88 19.80 10.62
CA ARG A 33 11.43 21.18 10.35
C ARG A 33 10.62 21.82 11.47
N HIS A 34 9.84 21.01 12.19
CA HIS A 34 8.81 21.48 13.11
C HIS A 34 8.98 20.94 14.54
N GLY A 35 9.93 20.01 14.75
CA GLY A 35 10.19 19.36 16.01
C GLY A 35 9.35 18.09 16.23
N GLN A 36 9.86 17.23 17.11
CA GLN A 36 9.27 15.92 17.39
C GLN A 36 7.80 15.98 17.84
N HIS A 37 7.43 16.97 18.66
CA HIS A 37 6.05 17.11 19.13
C HIS A 37 5.03 17.24 17.99
N ILE A 38 5.37 18.02 16.95
CA ILE A 38 4.50 18.18 15.78
C ILE A 38 4.46 16.91 14.94
N ALA A 39 5.59 16.21 14.79
CA ALA A 39 5.63 14.92 14.10
C ALA A 39 4.74 13.88 14.80
N ASP A 40 4.75 13.84 16.15
CA ASP A 40 3.90 12.95 16.94
C ASP A 40 2.41 13.28 16.78
N GLU A 41 2.04 14.57 16.76
CA GLU A 41 0.67 15.00 16.49
C GLU A 41 0.23 14.60 15.08
N VAL A 42 1.08 14.82 14.07
CA VAL A 42 0.80 14.40 12.70
C VAL A 42 0.64 12.88 12.61
N ALA A 43 1.51 12.11 13.26
CA ALA A 43 1.39 10.66 13.30
C ALA A 43 0.06 10.20 13.93
N GLY A 44 -0.42 10.90 14.97
CA GLY A 44 -1.72 10.64 15.60
C GLY A 44 -2.93 11.01 14.74
N LEU A 45 -2.78 11.90 13.77
CA LEU A 45 -3.83 12.28 12.82
C LEU A 45 -3.91 11.36 11.59
N LEU A 46 -2.85 10.60 11.30
CA LEU A 46 -2.82 9.70 10.16
C LEU A 46 -3.53 8.39 10.47
N ASP A 47 -4.51 8.04 9.64
CA ASP A 47 -5.09 6.69 9.62
C ASP A 47 -4.13 5.71 8.91
N VAL A 48 -3.09 5.30 9.65
CA VAL A 48 -2.09 4.35 9.18
C VAL A 48 -2.75 3.04 8.76
N ASP A 49 -3.75 2.56 9.52
CA ASP A 49 -4.47 1.33 9.19
C ASP A 49 -5.22 1.44 7.86
N GLY A 50 -5.84 2.59 7.57
CA GLY A 50 -6.46 2.89 6.28
C GLY A 50 -5.48 2.89 5.11
N VAL A 51 -4.31 3.53 5.28
CA VAL A 51 -3.25 3.56 4.26
C VAL A 51 -2.77 2.16 3.90
N PHE A 52 -2.66 1.26 4.88
CA PHE A 52 -2.17 -0.10 4.67
C PHE A 52 -3.26 -1.14 4.42
N ALA A 53 -4.55 -0.79 4.51
CA ALA A 53 -5.66 -1.73 4.41
C ALA A 53 -5.66 -2.54 3.10
N GLY A 54 -5.38 -1.87 1.96
CA GLY A 54 -5.28 -2.52 0.65
C GLY A 54 -4.00 -3.33 0.42
N LEU A 55 -3.04 -3.22 1.33
CA LEU A 55 -1.72 -3.85 1.25
C LEU A 55 -1.56 -5.03 2.23
N ARG A 56 -2.60 -5.33 3.02
CA ARG A 56 -2.63 -6.50 3.89
C ARG A 56 -2.77 -7.78 3.05
N ASP A 57 -2.05 -8.82 3.46
CA ASP A 57 -2.11 -10.11 2.80
C ASP A 57 -3.54 -10.67 2.93
N THR A 58 -4.22 -10.86 1.79
CA THR A 58 -5.59 -11.38 1.73
C THR A 58 -5.64 -12.90 1.92
N GLU A 59 -4.57 -13.52 2.44
CA GLU A 59 -4.46 -14.97 2.66
C GLU A 59 -5.63 -15.54 3.46
N ASN A 60 -6.39 -14.71 4.19
CA ASN A 60 -7.54 -15.14 4.98
C ASN A 60 -8.93 -14.82 4.40
N ARG A 61 -9.05 -14.28 3.17
CA ARG A 61 -10.37 -13.96 2.56
C ARG A 61 -10.80 -14.90 1.42
N ARG A 62 -10.06 -15.98 1.14
CA ARG A 62 -10.53 -17.05 0.24
C ARG A 62 -11.47 -18.03 0.95
N ARG A 63 -12.58 -17.52 1.47
CA ARG A 63 -13.78 -18.32 1.72
C ARG A 63 -15.01 -17.41 1.74
N GLY A 64 -15.49 -17.03 0.55
CA GLY A 64 -16.80 -16.39 0.41
C GLY A 64 -16.94 -15.43 -0.76
N SER A 65 -17.59 -15.91 -1.83
CA SER A 65 -18.35 -15.18 -2.83
C SER A 65 -17.66 -14.13 -3.72
N ASN A 66 -17.30 -14.58 -4.92
CA ASN A 66 -18.02 -14.28 -6.17
C ASN A 66 -18.53 -12.83 -6.34
N ASP A 67 -17.67 -11.94 -6.79
CA ASP A 67 -18.03 -10.80 -7.65
C ASP A 67 -16.77 -10.39 -8.45
N ASP A 68 -16.50 -11.18 -9.48
CA ASP A 68 -15.51 -10.90 -10.52
C ASP A 68 -16.07 -9.80 -11.44
N VAL A 69 -15.59 -8.57 -11.27
CA VAL A 69 -15.47 -7.65 -12.42
C VAL A 69 -14.00 -7.60 -12.80
N PRO A 70 -13.62 -8.19 -13.96
CA PRO A 70 -12.23 -8.23 -14.40
C PRO A 70 -11.69 -6.82 -14.69
N TRP A 71 -10.49 -6.53 -14.19
CA TRP A 71 -9.70 -5.38 -14.59
C TRP A 71 -9.36 -5.48 -16.10
N GLU A 72 -9.82 -4.53 -16.93
CA GLU A 72 -9.43 -4.46 -18.34
C GLU A 72 -8.09 -3.73 -18.51
N PHE A 73 -7.12 -4.38 -19.17
CA PHE A 73 -5.86 -3.79 -19.57
C PHE A 73 -6.09 -2.79 -20.71
N LYS A 74 -5.54 -1.58 -20.59
CA LYS A 74 -5.35 -0.70 -21.76
C LYS A 74 -4.23 -1.26 -22.63
N THR A 75 -4.57 -1.78 -23.80
CA THR A 75 -3.59 -2.05 -24.85
C THR A 75 -3.27 -0.73 -25.56
N GLU A 76 -2.03 -0.27 -25.49
CA GLU A 76 -1.56 0.78 -26.40
C GLU A 76 -1.36 0.16 -27.79
N PRO A 77 -1.86 0.78 -28.87
CA PRO A 77 -1.69 0.27 -30.22
C PRO A 77 -0.22 0.43 -30.66
N SER A 78 0.44 -0.68 -30.97
CA SER A 78 1.74 -0.68 -31.64
C SER A 78 1.60 0.01 -33.00
N THR A 79 2.39 1.06 -33.21
CA THR A 79 2.63 1.67 -34.54
C THR A 79 4.03 1.30 -35.01
#